data_AF-A0A1I1UUG5-F1
#
_entry.id   AF-A0A1I1UUG5-F1
#
_cell.length_a   1.000
_cell.length_b   1.000
_cell.length_c   1.000
_cell.angle_alpha   90.00
_cell.angle_beta   90.00
_cell.angle_gamma   90.00
#
_symmetry.space_group_name_H-M   'P 1'
#
loop_
_entity.id
_entity.type
_entity.pdbx_description
1 polymer ?
#
loop_
_entity_poly.entity_id
_entity_poly.type
_entity_poly.pdbx_seq_one_letter_code
_entity_poly.pdbx_strand_id
1 'polypeptide(L)' 'MWLRGRTFSHHPEPADDFAREALVEVQTFDHEQGELCFKARVVSRSSVSHLRVRADDGLIFIVPAADCRLLDPER' A
#
# COMPACT_ATOMS: atom_id res chain seq x y z
N MET A 1 1.47 -18.36 23.16
CA MET A 1 0.95 -16.98 23.33
C MET A 1 0.74 -16.43 21.93
N TRP A 2 -0.49 -16.44 21.43
CA TRP A 2 -0.80 -15.95 20.08
C TRP A 2 -0.95 -14.44 20.18
N LEU A 3 0.00 -13.68 19.60
CA LEU A 3 -0.15 -12.25 19.42
C LEU A 3 -1.38 -12.05 18.52
N ARG A 4 -2.47 -11.51 19.08
CA ARG A 4 -3.58 -10.97 18.31
C ARG A 4 -3.04 -9.75 17.55
N GLY A 5 -2.34 -10.00 16.44
CA GLY A 5 -2.18 -9.00 15.40
C GLY A 5 -3.57 -8.52 15.05
N ARG A 6 -3.79 -7.21 15.04
CA ARG A 6 -5.03 -6.64 14.53
C ARG A 6 -5.15 -7.15 13.11
N THR A 7 -6.09 -8.06 12.88
CA THR A 7 -6.46 -8.50 11.54
C THR A 7 -6.96 -7.25 10.83
N PHE A 8 -6.12 -6.68 9.96
CA PHE A 8 -6.51 -5.70 8.96
C PHE A 8 -7.78 -6.23 8.31
N SER A 9 -8.84 -5.42 8.33
CA SER A 9 -10.17 -5.81 7.89
C SER A 9 -10.10 -6.52 6.53
N HIS A 10 -10.65 -7.74 6.47
CA HIS A 10 -10.61 -8.66 5.33
C HIS A 10 -11.46 -8.20 4.12
N HIS A 11 -11.60 -6.90 3.89
CA HIS A 11 -12.16 -6.39 2.65
C HIS A 11 -11.00 -6.09 1.71
N PRO A 12 -10.79 -6.88 0.64
CA PRO A 12 -9.83 -6.49 -0.39
C PRO A 12 -10.35 -5.20 -1.01
N GLU A 13 -9.66 -4.09 -0.79
CA GLU A 13 -9.89 -2.91 -1.61
C GLU A 13 -9.45 -3.24 -3.04
N PRO A 14 -10.31 -2.98 -4.05
CA PRO A 14 -9.94 -3.26 -5.41
C PRO A 14 -8.79 -2.33 -5.82
N ALA A 15 -7.73 -2.92 -6.38
CA ALA A 15 -6.59 -2.16 -6.88
C ALA A 15 -6.97 -1.19 -8.02
N ASP A 16 -8.16 -1.33 -8.61
CA ASP A 16 -8.67 -0.45 -9.67
C ASP A 16 -9.09 0.95 -9.16
N ASP A 17 -9.30 1.13 -7.85
CA ASP A 17 -9.62 2.46 -7.27
C ASP A 17 -8.39 3.39 -7.22
N PHE A 18 -7.20 2.87 -7.52
CA PHE A 18 -5.93 3.59 -7.48
C PHE A 18 -5.47 3.96 -8.88
N ALA A 19 -5.62 5.25 -9.23
CA ALA A 19 -5.14 5.76 -10.51
C ALA A 19 -3.61 5.66 -10.63
N ARG A 20 -3.12 5.47 -11.87
CA ARG A 20 -1.69 5.53 -12.15
C ARG A 20 -1.14 6.92 -11.77
N GLU A 21 0.04 6.93 -11.17
CA GLU A 21 0.71 8.09 -10.57
C GLU A 21 0.01 8.73 -9.37
N ALA A 22 -1.10 8.17 -8.89
CA ALA A 22 -1.72 8.60 -7.64
C ALA A 22 -0.71 8.49 -6.48
N LEU A 23 -0.68 9.53 -5.65
CA LEU A 23 0.13 9.55 -4.45
C LEU A 23 -0.63 8.78 -3.36
N VAL A 24 0.05 7.83 -2.74
CA VAL A 24 -0.50 7.01 -1.66
C VAL A 24 0.42 7.03 -0.45
N GLU A 25 -0.17 6.94 0.74
CA GLU A 25 0.51 6.51 1.95
C GLU A 25 0.35 5.01 2.09
N VAL A 26 1.46 4.30 2.22
CA VAL A 26 1.52 2.85 2.40
C VAL A 26 1.81 2.58 3.86
N GLN A 27 0.98 1.78 4.52
CA GLN A 27 1.17 1.30 5.88
C GLN A 27 1.17 -0.23 5.85
N THR A 28 2.37 -0.82 5.80
CA THR A 28 2.55 -2.27 5.67
C THR A 28 3.46 -2.82 6.76
N PHE A 29 3.64 -4.14 6.81
CA PHE A 29 4.50 -4.80 7.78
C PHE A 29 5.56 -5.63 7.07
N ASP A 30 6.83 -5.35 7.33
CA ASP A 30 7.93 -6.22 6.98
C ASP A 30 8.40 -7.01 8.21
N HIS A 31 8.71 -8.28 8.00
CA HIS A 31 9.14 -9.18 9.06
C HIS A 31 10.50 -8.86 9.68
N GLU A 32 11.40 -8.20 8.93
CA GLU A 32 12.72 -7.81 9.44
C GLU A 32 12.70 -6.39 10.04
N GLN A 33 11.94 -5.47 9.43
CA GLN A 33 11.91 -4.05 9.79
C GLN A 33 10.72 -3.65 10.67
N GLY A 34 9.69 -4.49 10.78
CA GLY A 34 8.46 -4.20 11.50
C GLY A 34 7.47 -3.37 10.68
N GLU A 35 6.75 -2.48 11.35
CA GLU A 35 5.77 -1.59 10.71
C GLU A 35 6.50 -0.57 9.82
N LEU A 36 6.10 -0.50 8.54
CA LEU A 36 6.64 0.40 7.54
C LEU A 36 5.54 1.36 7.08
N CYS A 37 5.81 2.66 7.25
CA CYS A 37 4.94 3.74 6.78
C CYS A 37 5.71 4.65 5.83
N PHE A 38 5.31 4.72 4.56
CA PHE A 38 6.00 5.54 3.56
C PHE A 38 5.06 6.06 2.48
N LYS A 39 5.48 7.12 1.78
CA LYS A 39 4.76 7.66 0.62
C LYS A 39 5.28 7.04 -0.66
N ALA A 40 4.37 6.72 -1.58
CA ALA A 40 4.71 6.17 -2.86
C ALA A 40 3.74 6.62 -3.96
N ARG A 41 4.14 6.46 -5.22
CA ARG A 41 3.27 6.67 -6.38
C ARG A 41 2.86 5.33 -6.98
N VAL A 42 1.59 5.20 -7.32
CA VAL A 42 1.07 4.00 -7.99
C VAL A 42 1.64 3.91 -9.40
N VAL A 43 2.29 2.79 -9.73
CA VAL A 43 2.84 2.53 -11.07
C VAL A 43 1.83 1.76 -11.91
N SER A 44 1.31 0.67 -11.36
CA SER A 44 0.33 -0.19 -11.99
C SER A 44 -0.29 -1.14 -10.97
N ARG A 45 -1.41 -1.77 -11.32
CA ARG A 45 -1.86 -2.97 -10.60
C ARG A 45 -0.89 -4.13 -10.84
N SER A 46 -0.63 -4.92 -9.80
CA SER A 46 0.08 -6.20 -9.91
C SER A 46 -0.90 -7.38 -9.90
N SER A 47 -2.03 -7.23 -9.22
CA SER A 47 -3.15 -8.19 -9.20
C SER A 47 -4.44 -7.43 -8.86
N VAL A 48 -5.55 -8.15 -8.65
CA VAL A 48 -6.84 -7.55 -8.26
C VAL A 48 -6.77 -6.81 -6.91
N SER A 49 -5.87 -7.24 -6.02
CA SER A 49 -5.76 -6.70 -4.66
C SER A 49 -4.37 -6.14 -4.32
N HIS A 50 -3.44 -6.09 -5.29
CA HIS A 50 -2.07 -5.62 -5.07
C HIS A 50 -1.69 -4.53 -6.05
N LEU A 51 -1.02 -3.51 -5.53
CA LEU A 51 -0.47 -2.40 -6.27
C LEU A 51 1.04 -2.53 -6.39
N ARG A 52 1.57 -2.17 -7.55
CA ARG A 52 2.97 -1.85 -7.73
C ARG A 52 3.14 -0.36 -7.46
N VAL A 53 3.90 -0.02 -6.43
CA VAL A 53 4.13 1.37 -6.01
C VAL A 53 5.61 1.70 -6.10
N ARG A 54 5.92 2.97 -6.40
CA ARG A 54 7.28 3.51 -6.44
C ARG A 54 7.49 4.47 -5.28
N ALA A 55 8.40 4.14 -4.37
CA ALA A 55 8.81 5.00 -3.28
C ALA A 55 9.69 6.17 -3.79
N ASP A 56 9.95 7.15 -2.91
CA ASP A 56 10.71 8.37 -3.24
C ASP A 56 12.18 8.07 -3.62
N ASP A 57 12.76 7.02 -3.04
CA ASP A 57 14.10 6.51 -3.35
C ASP A 57 14.18 5.77 -4.71
N GLY A 58 13.06 5.66 -5.43
CA GLY A 58 12.95 4.98 -6.71
C GLY A 58 12.75 3.46 -6.62
N LEU A 59 12.72 2.88 -5.42
CA LEU A 59 12.45 1.46 -5.23
C LEU A 59 10.98 1.14 -5.54
N ILE A 60 10.77 -0.08 -6.07
CA ILE A 60 9.46 -0.59 -6.44
C ILE A 60 9.04 -1.67 -5.44
N PHE A 61 7.86 -1.47 -4.85
CA PHE A 61 7.25 -2.42 -3.93
C PHE A 61 5.95 -2.97 -4.52
N ILE A 62 5.61 -4.21 -4.17
CA ILE A 62 4.28 -4.78 -4.40
C ILE A 62 3.61 -4.88 -3.05
N VAL A 63 2.54 -4.12 -2.87
CA VAL A 63 1.84 -4.00 -1.58
C VAL A 63 0.34 -4.28 -1.77
N PRO A 64 -0.35 -4.78 -0.72
CA PRO A 64 -1.80 -4.87 -0.73
C PRO A 64 -2.43 -3.49 -0.96
N ALA A 65 -3.48 -3.43 -1.77
CA ALA A 65 -4.24 -2.20 -1.96
C ALA A 65 -4.88 -1.72 -0.63
N ALA A 66 -5.25 -2.66 0.25
CA ALA A 66 -5.80 -2.36 1.57
C ALA A 66 -4.79 -1.70 2.55
N ASP A 67 -3.49 -1.81 2.25
CA ASP A 67 -2.43 -1.14 3.00
C ASP A 67 -2.16 0.28 2.47
N CYS A 68 -2.84 0.68 1.40
CA CYS A 68 -2.63 1.95 0.71
C CYS A 68 -3.78 2.92 0.98
N ARG A 69 -3.44 4.17 1.30
CA ARG A 69 -4.40 5.27 1.43
C ARG A 69 -4.09 6.34 0.39
N LEU A 70 -5.07 6.71 -0.44
CA LEU A 70 -4.94 7.83 -1.36
C LEU A 70 -4.66 9.12 -0.60
N LEU A 71 -3.61 9.83 -1.02
CA LEU A 71 -3.29 11.18 -0.58
C LEU A 71 -3.80 12.13 -1.66
N ASP A 72 -5.01 12.65 -1.44
CA ASP A 72 -5.62 13.62 -2.34
C ASP A 72 -4.71 14.85 -2.52
N PRO A 73 -4.45 15.31 -3.76
CA PRO A 73 -3.72 16.54 -3.99
C PRO A 73 -4.57 17.81 -3.75
N GLU A 74 -5.87 17.69 -3.43
CA GLU A 74 -6.76 18.84 -3.29
C GLU A 74 -6.60 19.58 -1.95
N ARG A 75 -5.71 20.58 -1.98
CA ARG A 75 -5.88 21.87 -1.29
C ARG A 75 -5.71 23.02 -2.27
#